data_AF-A0A2P4XZU4-F1
#
_entry.id   AF-A0A2P4XZU4-F1
#
_cell.length_a   1.000
_cell.length_b   1.000
_cell.length_c   1.000
_cell.angle_alpha   90.00
_cell.angle_beta   90.00
_cell.angle_gamma   90.00
#
_symmetry.space_group_name_H-M   'P 1'
#
loop_
_entity.id
_entity.type
_entity.pdbx_description
1 polymer ?
#
loop_
_entity_poly.entity_id
_entity_poly.type
_entity_poly.pdbx_seq_one_letter_code
_entity_poly.pdbx_strand_id
1 'polypeptide(L)'
;MALVVVVAALLLHHVICAGANANEETIVAATDLIYNQVSLTDGRNRGHRFLRIDYKADDWIDSPAAKTLEYDSRDNDERVGLSSILNMRMKRWSKADKPAEYIQKALGLNKLSGTAFTSASNFRYYDAYMDDQVLVWLKNDMSVDDVMIKLGLEKFAGADVLSSPNFRYYRDFVIKRIAWWERDGFSPYEVMVKLGLDKLSESALKANPIFEYFDNFAGFQVSSWIDKKLSVSEVATKLGLNLKDGSALTQFPNFKYYDRFAKFFVSNWAYSDLTADDVAVKLGIENLSGTALTSSVNYKYYDDFVKEKTRILEKKDVSLSDVKKALGMDKLSIAELAASPNYKYYDNYILNRILVWVKKDISPSSVLKQLGLDELLGKALEAQSNFKYYDAYVTRQMSIWLKKDLTPDAVLVKLNLDNFSGDAFTNSVNAEYYNTFLRSKLYSWAMQKMPLSDIEAKLGVQKLPGNIHRINPNYQAFKQFKRADKSLINL
;
A
#
# COMPACT_ATOMS: atom_id res chain seq x y z
N MET A 1 -1.04 -31.59 6.39
CA MET A 1 0.22 -31.59 7.16
C MET A 1 1.46 -31.36 6.29
N ALA A 2 1.72 -32.15 5.24
CA ALA A 2 2.94 -32.01 4.44
C ALA A 2 3.18 -30.60 3.84
N LEU A 3 2.14 -29.93 3.34
CA LEU A 3 2.24 -28.58 2.78
C LEU A 3 2.59 -27.52 3.83
N VAL A 4 2.06 -27.65 5.05
CA VAL A 4 2.29 -26.72 6.17
C VAL A 4 3.73 -26.85 6.69
N VAL A 5 4.25 -28.07 6.74
CA VAL A 5 5.64 -28.35 7.13
C VAL A 5 6.63 -27.76 6.11
N VAL A 6 6.30 -27.82 4.81
CA VAL A 6 7.15 -27.25 3.74
C VAL A 6 7.17 -25.72 3.79
N VAL A 7 6.03 -25.07 4.04
CA VAL A 7 5.95 -23.60 4.15
C VAL A 7 6.66 -23.10 5.41
N ALA A 8 6.50 -23.79 6.54
CA ALA A 8 7.21 -23.46 7.79
C ALA A 8 8.73 -23.64 7.65
N ALA A 9 9.19 -24.69 6.97
CA ALA A 9 10.61 -24.91 6.72
C ALA A 9 11.23 -23.86 5.78
N LEU A 10 10.49 -23.40 4.76
CA LEU A 10 10.95 -22.35 3.85
C LEU A 10 11.03 -20.97 4.52
N LEU A 11 10.08 -20.65 5.40
CA LEU A 11 10.09 -19.40 6.18
C LEU A 11 11.21 -19.40 7.22
N LEU A 12 11.42 -20.53 7.92
CA LEU A 12 12.53 -20.67 8.86
C LEU A 12 13.90 -20.59 8.16
N HIS A 13 14.02 -21.14 6.95
CA HIS A 13 15.24 -21.03 6.15
C HIS A 13 15.53 -19.59 5.72
N HIS A 14 14.50 -18.79 5.37
CA HIS A 14 14.67 -17.37 5.06
C HIS A 14 15.09 -16.52 6.26
N VAL A 15 14.59 -16.81 7.47
CA VAL A 15 15.00 -16.12 8.70
C VAL A 15 16.45 -16.45 9.06
N ILE A 16 16.88 -17.71 8.88
CA ILE A 16 18.25 -18.16 9.18
C ILE A 16 19.26 -17.62 8.15
N CYS A 17 18.90 -17.55 6.86
CA CYS A 17 19.76 -17.02 5.82
C CYS A 17 19.93 -15.48 5.87
N ALA A 18 19.13 -14.76 6.66
CA ALA A 18 19.19 -13.31 6.78
C ALA A 18 20.25 -12.77 7.78
N GLY A 19 21.03 -13.62 8.44
CA GLY A 19 22.36 -13.30 9.01
C GLY A 19 22.52 -12.07 9.93
N ALA A 20 22.64 -12.34 11.24
CA ALA A 20 23.46 -11.66 12.27
C ALA A 20 23.18 -10.20 12.72
N ASN A 21 22.20 -9.46 12.19
CA ASN A 21 21.89 -8.10 12.69
C ASN A 21 20.38 -7.78 12.82
N ALA A 22 19.52 -8.79 12.96
CA ALA A 22 18.10 -8.55 13.25
C ALA A 22 17.93 -8.25 14.75
N ASN A 23 17.33 -7.10 15.09
CA ASN A 23 16.96 -6.75 16.46
C ASN A 23 15.76 -7.60 16.94
N GLU A 24 15.60 -7.74 18.26
CA GLU A 24 14.56 -8.57 18.88
C GLU A 24 13.13 -8.25 18.39
N GLU A 25 12.84 -6.98 18.08
CA GLU A 25 11.55 -6.54 17.54
C GLU A 25 11.18 -7.22 16.21
N THR A 26 12.17 -7.45 15.33
CA THR A 26 11.93 -8.10 14.03
C THR A 26 11.62 -9.59 14.20
N ILE A 27 12.19 -10.22 15.24
CA ILE A 27 11.94 -11.62 15.59
C ILE A 27 10.54 -11.77 16.18
N VAL A 28 10.12 -10.86 17.08
CA VAL A 28 8.77 -10.87 17.67
C VAL A 28 7.69 -10.67 16.61
N ALA A 29 7.86 -9.71 15.69
CA ALA A 29 6.89 -9.45 14.61
C ALA A 29 6.73 -10.65 13.64
N ALA A 30 7.82 -11.38 13.36
CA ALA A 30 7.76 -12.58 12.53
C ALA A 30 7.07 -13.76 13.27
N THR A 31 7.23 -13.83 14.59
CA THR A 31 6.63 -14.88 15.43
C THR A 31 5.11 -14.67 15.56
N ASP A 32 4.66 -13.42 15.71
CA ASP A 32 3.23 -13.06 15.73
C ASP A 32 2.53 -13.32 14.39
N LEU A 33 3.25 -13.18 13.27
CA LEU A 33 2.72 -13.49 11.94
C LEU A 33 2.49 -15.00 11.75
N ILE A 34 3.38 -15.83 12.30
CA ILE A 34 3.26 -17.29 12.26
C ILE A 34 2.13 -17.76 13.19
N TYR A 35 1.98 -17.16 14.36
CA TYR A 35 0.89 -17.52 15.30
C TYR A 35 -0.50 -17.20 14.73
N ASN A 36 -0.62 -16.08 14.02
CA ASN A 36 -1.88 -15.68 13.38
C ASN A 36 -2.24 -16.50 12.12
N GLN A 37 -1.27 -17.14 11.45
CA GLN A 37 -1.55 -18.00 10.29
C GLN A 37 -1.76 -19.49 10.63
N VAL A 38 -1.34 -19.93 11.82
CA VAL A 38 -1.54 -21.33 12.28
C VAL A 38 -2.93 -21.54 12.91
N SER A 39 -3.68 -20.46 13.17
CA SER A 39 -5.06 -20.59 13.65
C SER A 39 -6.06 -20.70 12.49
N LEU A 40 -6.38 -21.96 12.18
CA LEU A 40 -7.61 -22.52 11.57
C LEU A 40 -7.39 -23.25 10.24
N THR A 41 -7.46 -24.58 10.30
CA THR A 41 -8.65 -25.34 9.90
C THR A 41 -8.51 -26.79 10.38
N ASP A 42 -9.28 -27.20 11.38
CA ASP A 42 -9.74 -28.59 11.44
C ASP A 42 -11.27 -28.57 11.45
N GLY A 43 -11.83 -28.99 10.32
CA GLY A 43 -13.25 -29.05 10.08
C GLY A 43 -13.78 -30.39 10.55
N ARG A 44 -14.46 -30.40 11.72
CA ARG A 44 -15.51 -31.38 12.01
C ARG A 44 -16.65 -30.72 12.78
N ASN A 45 -17.78 -30.64 12.07
CA ASN A 45 -19.15 -30.59 12.57
C ASN A 45 -19.34 -30.80 14.08
N ARG A 46 -19.71 -29.74 14.79
CA ARG A 46 -20.87 -29.74 15.70
C ARG A 46 -21.56 -28.38 15.60
N GLY A 47 -22.88 -28.43 15.42
CA GLY A 47 -23.71 -27.28 15.14
C GLY A 47 -23.65 -26.24 16.26
N HIS A 48 -23.20 -25.04 15.90
CA HIS A 48 -23.56 -23.85 16.65
C HIS A 48 -24.91 -23.36 16.13
N ARG A 49 -25.97 -23.75 16.85
CA ARG A 49 -27.21 -22.99 16.87
C ARG A 49 -26.82 -21.57 17.26
N PHE A 50 -26.88 -20.64 16.32
CA PHE A 50 -26.99 -19.24 16.66
C PHE A 50 -28.28 -19.09 17.46
N LEU A 51 -28.14 -18.75 18.74
CA LEU A 51 -29.22 -18.14 19.51
C LEU A 51 -29.56 -16.83 18.80
N ARG A 52 -30.54 -16.89 17.88
CA ARG A 52 -31.38 -15.73 17.59
C ARG A 52 -32.09 -15.41 18.89
N ILE A 53 -31.62 -14.38 19.58
CA ILE A 53 -32.46 -13.68 20.54
C ILE A 53 -33.38 -12.82 19.66
N ASP A 54 -34.50 -13.41 19.25
CA ASP A 54 -35.64 -12.63 18.77
C ASP A 54 -36.14 -11.83 19.99
N TYR A 55 -35.74 -10.57 20.09
CA TYR A 55 -36.44 -9.62 20.94
C TYR A 55 -37.81 -9.40 20.31
N LYS A 56 -38.81 -10.18 20.75
CA LYS A 56 -40.20 -9.80 20.57
C LYS A 56 -40.40 -8.47 21.29
N ALA A 57 -40.81 -7.47 20.53
CA ALA A 57 -41.43 -6.28 21.09
C ALA A 57 -42.70 -6.74 21.82
N ASP A 58 -42.64 -6.79 23.15
CA ASP A 58 -43.84 -6.97 23.95
C ASP A 58 -44.63 -5.66 23.91
N ASP A 59 -45.74 -5.69 23.19
CA ASP A 59 -46.83 -4.73 23.30
C ASP A 59 -47.32 -4.69 24.76
N TRP A 60 -46.94 -3.64 25.49
CA TRP A 60 -47.55 -3.32 26.78
C TRP A 60 -48.49 -2.14 26.60
N ILE A 61 -49.77 -2.48 26.73
CA ILE A 61 -50.96 -1.63 26.69
C ILE A 61 -50.84 -0.47 27.69
N ASP A 62 -51.10 0.74 27.20
CA ASP A 62 -51.31 1.94 27.98
C ASP A 62 -52.43 1.76 29.02
N SER A 63 -52.12 2.02 30.29
CA SER A 63 -53.13 2.24 31.33
C SER A 63 -52.85 3.57 32.05
N PRO A 64 -53.68 4.61 31.87
CA PRO A 64 -53.47 5.91 32.49
C PRO A 64 -54.26 6.00 33.80
N ALA A 65 -53.60 5.84 34.94
CA ALA A 65 -54.09 6.38 36.20
C ALA A 65 -52.99 6.34 37.28
N ALA A 66 -52.42 7.49 37.62
CA ALA A 66 -51.90 7.71 38.96
C ALA A 66 -51.96 9.21 39.30
N LYS A 67 -52.97 9.51 40.12
CA LYS A 67 -53.17 10.76 40.84
C LYS A 67 -51.93 11.13 41.66
N THR A 68 -51.72 12.43 41.76
CA THR A 68 -50.92 13.12 42.77
C THR A 68 -51.20 12.60 44.18
N LEU A 69 -50.16 12.16 44.87
CA LEU A 69 -50.14 11.95 46.31
C LEU A 69 -48.80 12.45 46.85
N GLU A 70 -48.84 13.63 47.45
CA GLU A 70 -47.89 14.06 48.47
C GLU A 70 -48.00 13.10 49.65
N TYR A 71 -46.90 12.47 50.07
CA TYR A 71 -46.74 12.06 51.46
C TYR A 71 -45.27 11.89 51.85
N ASP A 72 -44.85 12.84 52.67
CA ASP A 72 -44.21 12.71 53.98
C ASP A 72 -43.07 11.72 54.24
N SER A 73 -42.07 12.25 54.94
CA SER A 73 -40.83 11.63 55.34
C SER A 73 -41.03 10.64 56.48
N ARG A 74 -40.58 9.39 56.29
CA ARG A 74 -40.22 8.50 57.41
C ARG A 74 -38.96 7.73 57.06
N ASP A 75 -37.87 8.19 57.67
CA ASP A 75 -36.65 7.44 57.93
C ASP A 75 -36.95 6.36 58.98
N ASN A 76 -36.62 5.11 58.64
CA ASN A 76 -36.19 3.99 59.50
C ASN A 76 -36.76 2.67 58.98
N ASP A 77 -35.96 1.97 58.18
CA ASP A 77 -36.18 0.54 57.93
C ASP A 77 -34.86 -0.14 57.50
N GLU A 78 -34.00 -0.49 58.46
CA GLU A 78 -32.80 -1.34 58.28
C GLU A 78 -33.19 -2.81 58.60
N ARG A 79 -32.82 -3.88 57.88
CA ARG A 79 -31.49 -4.19 57.32
C ARG A 79 -31.43 -5.37 56.33
N VAL A 80 -32.56 -6.01 55.96
CA VAL A 80 -32.57 -7.10 54.94
C VAL A 80 -33.44 -6.75 53.71
N GLY A 81 -34.33 -5.74 53.82
CA GLY A 81 -35.10 -5.20 52.70
C GLY A 81 -34.44 -4.02 51.96
N LEU A 82 -33.50 -3.31 52.57
CA LEU A 82 -32.98 -2.02 52.05
C LEU A 82 -32.27 -2.11 50.71
N SER A 83 -31.48 -3.16 50.48
CA SER A 83 -30.75 -3.32 49.22
C SER A 83 -31.74 -3.43 48.05
N SER A 84 -32.82 -4.20 48.23
CA SER A 84 -33.87 -4.33 47.22
C SER A 84 -34.63 -3.03 46.99
N ILE A 85 -34.93 -2.28 48.07
CA ILE A 85 -35.61 -0.99 48.01
C ILE A 85 -34.74 0.04 47.29
N LEU A 86 -33.44 0.10 47.59
CA LEU A 86 -32.50 1.01 46.94
C LEU A 86 -32.36 0.70 45.45
N ASN A 87 -32.26 -0.57 45.06
CA ASN A 87 -32.21 -0.94 43.64
C ASN A 87 -33.49 -0.52 42.88
N MET A 88 -34.67 -0.74 43.48
CA MET A 88 -35.93 -0.25 42.90
C MET A 88 -35.97 1.28 42.80
N ARG A 89 -35.43 1.96 43.82
CA ARG A 89 -35.35 3.42 43.85
C ARG A 89 -34.40 3.95 42.77
N MET A 90 -33.24 3.34 42.54
CA MET A 90 -32.33 3.71 41.45
C MET A 90 -33.01 3.60 40.09
N LYS A 91 -33.71 2.49 39.82
CA LYS A 91 -34.47 2.31 38.57
C LYS A 91 -35.53 3.40 38.37
N ARG A 92 -36.27 3.75 39.43
CA ARG A 92 -37.26 4.83 39.37
C ARG A 92 -36.61 6.19 39.11
N TRP A 93 -35.50 6.49 39.78
CA TRP A 93 -34.75 7.72 39.56
C TRP A 93 -34.18 7.81 38.16
N SER A 94 -33.72 6.68 37.60
CA SER A 94 -33.14 6.65 36.25
C SER A 94 -34.21 6.91 35.20
N LYS A 95 -35.37 6.26 35.32
CA LYS A 95 -36.54 6.54 34.48
C LYS A 95 -37.02 8.00 34.58
N ALA A 96 -36.86 8.61 35.75
CA ALA A 96 -37.19 10.02 35.98
C ALA A 96 -36.06 11.00 35.59
N ASP A 97 -34.98 10.50 34.96
CA ASP A 97 -33.81 11.25 34.49
C ASP A 97 -33.27 12.25 35.52
N LYS A 98 -33.14 11.78 36.77
CA LYS A 98 -32.59 12.60 37.85
C LYS A 98 -31.12 12.93 37.58
N PRO A 99 -30.65 14.16 37.87
CA PRO A 99 -29.26 14.52 37.60
C PRO A 99 -28.31 13.74 38.52
N ALA A 100 -27.10 13.44 38.03
CA ALA A 100 -26.10 12.68 38.78
C ALA A 100 -25.80 13.30 40.15
N GLU A 101 -25.72 14.64 40.22
CA GLU A 101 -25.49 15.39 41.46
C GLU A 101 -26.58 15.15 42.51
N TYR A 102 -27.86 15.04 42.09
CA TYR A 102 -28.95 14.72 43.01
C TYR A 102 -28.77 13.34 43.63
N ILE A 103 -28.40 12.35 42.82
CA ILE A 103 -28.20 10.97 43.27
C ILE A 103 -26.98 10.87 44.19
N GLN A 104 -25.89 11.56 43.85
CA GLN A 104 -24.71 11.65 44.72
C GLN A 104 -25.08 12.26 46.07
N LYS A 105 -25.84 13.35 46.09
CA LYS A 105 -26.33 13.96 47.34
C LYS A 105 -27.24 13.03 48.12
N ALA A 106 -28.18 12.36 47.45
CA ALA A 106 -29.11 11.42 48.08
C ALA A 106 -28.41 10.17 48.66
N LEU A 107 -27.27 9.78 48.11
CA LEU A 107 -26.45 8.66 48.59
C LEU A 107 -25.33 9.09 49.55
N GLY A 108 -25.21 10.38 49.86
CA GLY A 108 -24.15 10.92 50.72
C GLY A 108 -22.75 10.93 50.10
N LEU A 109 -22.65 10.83 48.77
CA LEU A 109 -21.40 10.75 48.03
C LEU A 109 -20.85 12.12 47.60
N ASN A 110 -21.67 13.18 47.65
CA ASN A 110 -21.33 14.52 47.12
C ASN A 110 -20.20 15.25 47.87
N LYS A 111 -19.72 14.72 49.00
CA LYS A 111 -18.56 15.25 49.75
C LYS A 111 -17.28 14.45 49.54
N LEU A 112 -17.34 13.40 48.71
CA LEU A 112 -16.22 12.51 48.43
C LEU A 112 -15.69 12.80 47.02
N SER A 113 -14.38 12.60 46.81
CA SER A 113 -13.73 12.75 45.51
C SER A 113 -12.69 11.64 45.32
N GLY A 114 -12.23 11.46 44.08
CA GLY A 114 -11.20 10.47 43.73
C GLY A 114 -11.51 9.07 44.26
N THR A 115 -10.52 8.45 44.89
CA THR A 115 -10.64 7.09 45.45
C THR A 115 -11.61 6.99 46.61
N ALA A 116 -11.81 8.06 47.40
CA ALA A 116 -12.78 8.07 48.49
C ALA A 116 -14.21 7.96 47.97
N PHE A 117 -14.49 8.58 46.81
CA PHE A 117 -15.79 8.49 46.14
C PHE A 117 -16.08 7.08 45.66
N THR A 118 -15.14 6.45 44.94
CA THR A 118 -15.34 5.11 44.38
C THR A 118 -15.28 3.99 45.43
N SER A 119 -14.63 4.22 46.58
CA SER A 119 -14.52 3.23 47.66
C SER A 119 -15.67 3.29 48.67
N ALA A 120 -16.55 4.29 48.58
CA ALA A 120 -17.70 4.39 49.48
C ALA A 120 -18.66 3.22 49.27
N SER A 121 -19.20 2.65 50.35
CA SER A 121 -20.12 1.50 50.28
C SER A 121 -21.37 1.76 49.44
N ASN A 122 -21.84 3.02 49.42
CA ASN A 122 -23.01 3.44 48.63
C ASN A 122 -22.68 3.68 47.14
N PHE A 123 -21.42 3.74 46.76
CA PHE A 123 -21.00 3.95 45.36
C PHE A 123 -21.57 2.88 44.43
N ARG A 124 -21.70 1.63 44.89
CA ARG A 124 -22.30 0.54 44.09
C ARG A 124 -23.73 0.85 43.58
N TYR A 125 -24.51 1.61 44.35
CA TYR A 125 -25.87 1.99 43.95
C TYR A 125 -25.85 3.15 42.96
N TYR A 126 -24.90 4.08 43.14
CA TYR A 126 -24.62 5.11 42.16
C TYR A 126 -24.16 4.49 40.83
N ASP A 127 -23.29 3.49 40.89
CA ASP A 127 -22.81 2.76 39.72
C ASP A 127 -23.95 2.10 38.94
N ALA A 128 -24.75 1.28 39.63
CA ALA A 128 -25.92 0.64 39.03
C ALA A 128 -26.92 1.66 38.46
N TYR A 129 -27.13 2.79 39.15
CA TYR A 129 -27.96 3.88 38.65
C TYR A 129 -27.41 4.45 37.33
N MET A 130 -26.12 4.74 37.27
CA MET A 130 -25.49 5.36 36.11
C MET A 130 -25.46 4.40 34.91
N ASP A 131 -25.27 3.10 35.13
CA ASP A 131 -25.37 2.08 34.09
C ASP A 131 -26.77 2.03 33.45
N ASP A 132 -27.83 2.05 34.28
CA ASP A 132 -29.21 2.15 33.80
C ASP A 132 -29.44 3.49 33.06
N GLN A 133 -28.85 4.57 33.56
CA GLN A 133 -29.02 5.90 32.99
C GLN A 133 -28.41 6.05 31.61
N VAL A 134 -27.26 5.44 31.35
CA VAL A 134 -26.67 5.38 30.01
C VAL A 134 -27.66 4.78 29.00
N LEU A 135 -28.40 3.73 29.38
CA LEU A 135 -29.42 3.13 28.50
C LEU A 135 -30.62 4.06 28.26
N VAL A 136 -31.03 4.83 29.27
CA VAL A 136 -32.09 5.82 29.13
C VAL A 136 -31.66 6.94 28.17
N TRP A 137 -30.45 7.47 28.33
CA TRP A 137 -29.91 8.52 27.44
C TRP A 137 -29.80 8.05 26.00
N LEU A 138 -29.35 6.82 25.78
CA LEU A 138 -29.33 6.22 24.45
C LEU A 138 -30.75 6.19 23.85
N LYS A 139 -31.74 5.65 24.59
CA LYS A 139 -33.13 5.53 24.11
C LYS A 139 -33.78 6.87 23.76
N ASN A 140 -33.42 7.92 24.50
CA ASN A 140 -33.95 9.26 24.30
C ASN A 140 -33.17 10.06 23.24
N ASP A 141 -32.29 9.41 22.47
CA ASP A 141 -31.48 10.02 21.41
C ASP A 141 -30.62 11.21 21.90
N MET A 142 -30.18 11.18 23.16
CA MET A 142 -29.48 12.31 23.77
C MET A 142 -28.17 12.65 23.04
N SER A 143 -27.83 13.93 22.99
CA SER A 143 -26.56 14.38 22.40
C SER A 143 -25.38 14.11 23.34
N VAL A 144 -24.16 14.02 22.79
CA VAL A 144 -22.95 13.86 23.62
C VAL A 144 -22.74 15.04 24.57
N ASP A 145 -23.05 16.26 24.12
CA ASP A 145 -22.92 17.47 24.94
C ASP A 145 -23.90 17.47 26.12
N ASP A 146 -25.16 17.07 25.90
CA ASP A 146 -26.17 16.98 26.96
C ASP A 146 -25.79 15.94 28.02
N VAL A 147 -25.25 14.78 27.60
CA VAL A 147 -24.75 13.77 28.53
C VAL A 147 -23.54 14.28 29.30
N MET A 148 -22.63 15.00 28.65
CA MET A 148 -21.48 15.62 29.30
C MET A 148 -21.92 16.60 30.39
N ILE A 149 -22.91 17.47 30.10
CA ILE A 149 -23.52 18.41 31.05
C ILE A 149 -24.19 17.66 32.22
N LYS A 150 -24.96 16.62 31.94
CA LYS A 150 -25.64 15.82 32.98
C LYS A 150 -24.68 15.08 33.91
N LEU A 151 -23.49 14.77 33.42
CA LEU A 151 -22.41 14.17 34.20
C LEU A 151 -21.55 15.21 34.93
N GLY A 152 -21.77 16.50 34.70
CA GLY A 152 -20.97 17.59 35.25
C GLY A 152 -19.55 17.64 34.67
N LEU A 153 -19.34 17.06 33.49
CA LEU A 153 -18.03 16.93 32.86
C LEU A 153 -17.60 18.17 32.09
N GLU A 154 -18.54 19.05 31.74
CA GLU A 154 -18.33 20.32 31.03
C GLU A 154 -17.45 21.31 31.80
N LYS A 155 -17.34 21.11 33.13
CA LYS A 155 -16.53 21.95 34.03
C LYS A 155 -15.04 21.58 34.02
N PHE A 156 -14.68 20.44 33.42
CA PHE A 156 -13.31 19.97 33.34
C PHE A 156 -12.73 20.24 31.94
N ALA A 157 -11.43 20.52 31.87
CA ALA A 157 -10.73 20.74 30.61
C ALA A 157 -9.58 19.74 30.44
N GLY A 158 -9.30 19.35 29.20
CA GLY A 158 -8.16 18.52 28.85
C GLY A 158 -8.10 17.20 29.65
N ALA A 159 -6.96 16.92 30.26
CA ALA A 159 -6.71 15.68 30.99
C ALA A 159 -7.53 15.54 32.29
N ASP A 160 -8.05 16.64 32.85
CA ASP A 160 -8.82 16.59 34.10
C ASP A 160 -10.15 15.86 33.91
N VAL A 161 -10.72 15.92 32.70
CA VAL A 161 -11.93 15.18 32.32
C VAL A 161 -11.73 13.68 32.55
N LEU A 162 -10.56 13.15 32.20
CA LEU A 162 -10.23 11.72 32.32
C LEU A 162 -10.13 11.24 33.77
N SER A 163 -9.85 12.16 34.70
CA SER A 163 -9.73 11.84 36.13
C SER A 163 -11.06 11.84 36.86
N SER A 164 -12.14 12.31 36.21
CA SER A 164 -13.47 12.32 36.80
C SER A 164 -14.03 10.89 36.90
N PRO A 165 -14.58 10.46 38.06
CA PRO A 165 -15.22 9.16 38.18
C PRO A 165 -16.45 9.01 37.26
N ASN A 166 -17.02 10.14 36.82
CA ASN A 166 -18.16 10.16 35.91
C ASN A 166 -17.77 9.94 34.45
N PHE A 167 -16.49 10.12 34.10
CA PHE A 167 -16.03 10.00 32.71
C PHE A 167 -16.23 8.59 32.15
N ARG A 168 -16.15 7.54 32.99
CA ARG A 168 -16.42 6.17 32.54
C ARG A 168 -17.82 6.00 31.94
N TYR A 169 -18.83 6.65 32.50
CA TYR A 169 -20.21 6.53 31.99
C TYR A 169 -20.40 7.33 30.70
N TYR A 170 -19.72 8.48 30.57
CA TYR A 170 -19.68 9.22 29.31
C TYR A 170 -19.04 8.38 28.20
N ARG A 171 -17.88 7.78 28.50
CA ARG A 171 -17.20 6.85 27.60
C ARG A 171 -18.13 5.70 27.19
N ASP A 172 -18.75 5.03 28.16
CA ASP A 172 -19.61 3.88 27.90
C ASP A 172 -20.86 4.28 27.09
N PHE A 173 -21.40 5.48 27.31
CA PHE A 173 -22.44 6.06 26.48
C PHE A 173 -21.96 6.24 25.03
N VAL A 174 -20.82 6.89 24.80
CA VAL A 174 -20.27 7.13 23.46
C VAL A 174 -20.00 5.82 22.72
N ILE A 175 -19.39 4.82 23.36
CA ILE A 175 -19.13 3.50 22.76
C ILE A 175 -20.44 2.84 22.31
N LYS A 176 -21.44 2.76 23.21
CA LYS A 176 -22.74 2.15 22.89
C LYS A 176 -23.48 2.93 21.82
N ARG A 177 -23.33 4.25 21.80
CA ARG A 177 -23.93 5.14 20.80
C ARG A 177 -23.34 4.93 19.41
N ILE A 178 -22.02 4.88 19.30
CA ILE A 178 -21.32 4.56 18.04
C ILE A 178 -21.75 3.18 17.53
N ALA A 179 -21.81 2.17 18.40
CA ALA A 179 -22.29 0.83 18.01
C ALA A 179 -23.76 0.82 17.54
N TRP A 180 -24.59 1.74 18.03
CA TRP A 180 -25.94 1.90 17.53
C TRP A 180 -25.96 2.58 16.16
N TRP A 181 -25.23 3.69 15.99
CA TRP A 181 -25.10 4.36 14.70
C TRP A 181 -24.50 3.45 13.61
N GLU A 182 -23.57 2.57 13.98
CA GLU A 182 -23.07 1.54 13.07
C GLU A 182 -24.18 0.62 12.55
N ARG A 183 -25.06 0.14 13.45
CA ARG A 183 -26.21 -0.71 13.07
C ARG A 183 -27.22 0.02 12.19
N ASP A 184 -27.38 1.32 12.41
CA ASP A 184 -28.27 2.18 11.63
C ASP A 184 -27.62 2.64 10.30
N GLY A 185 -26.38 2.23 10.03
CA GLY A 185 -25.70 2.48 8.76
C GLY A 185 -25.07 3.87 8.63
N PHE A 186 -24.87 4.59 9.74
CA PHE A 186 -24.19 5.88 9.73
C PHE A 186 -22.76 5.74 9.23
N SER A 187 -22.34 6.70 8.43
CA SER A 187 -20.97 6.81 7.93
C SER A 187 -20.03 7.41 8.99
N PRO A 188 -18.71 7.18 8.88
CA PRO A 188 -17.73 7.84 9.74
C PRO A 188 -17.85 9.36 9.73
N TYR A 189 -18.16 10.00 8.59
CA TYR A 189 -18.34 11.44 8.58
C TYR A 189 -19.54 11.88 9.43
N GLU A 190 -20.69 11.22 9.30
CA GLU A 190 -21.89 11.57 10.08
C GLU A 190 -21.68 11.33 11.58
N VAL A 191 -21.01 10.24 11.96
CA VAL A 191 -20.64 9.98 13.36
C VAL A 191 -19.68 11.06 13.88
N MET A 192 -18.68 11.45 13.10
CA MET A 192 -17.74 12.51 13.46
C MET A 192 -18.47 13.84 13.74
N VAL A 193 -19.43 14.22 12.89
CA VAL A 193 -20.25 15.43 13.06
C VAL A 193 -21.16 15.32 14.30
N LYS A 194 -21.80 14.17 14.51
CA LYS A 194 -22.67 13.95 15.69
C LYS A 194 -21.90 13.94 17.01
N LEU A 195 -20.63 13.58 16.99
CA LEU A 195 -19.73 13.67 18.13
C LEU A 195 -19.10 15.06 18.29
N GLY A 196 -19.36 16.01 17.37
CA GLY A 196 -18.76 17.34 17.37
C GLY A 196 -17.27 17.37 17.08
N LEU A 197 -16.71 16.27 16.56
CA LEU A 197 -15.28 16.11 16.32
C LEU A 197 -14.81 16.83 15.04
N ASP A 198 -15.72 17.10 14.10
CA ASP A 198 -15.46 17.77 12.82
C ASP A 198 -15.03 19.23 12.96
N LYS A 199 -15.34 19.85 14.11
CA LYS A 199 -15.03 21.25 14.43
C LYS A 199 -13.68 21.43 15.11
N LEU A 200 -13.00 20.34 15.47
CA LEU A 200 -11.74 20.39 16.21
C LEU A 200 -10.56 20.54 15.26
N SER A 201 -9.53 21.28 15.69
CA SER A 201 -8.22 21.25 15.03
C SER A 201 -7.61 19.85 15.13
N GLU A 202 -6.64 19.51 14.27
CA GLU A 202 -6.02 18.18 14.30
C GLU A 202 -5.42 17.82 15.67
N SER A 203 -4.74 18.78 16.33
CA SER A 203 -4.18 18.58 17.66
C SER A 203 -5.26 18.39 18.73
N ALA A 204 -6.32 19.20 18.68
CA ALA A 204 -7.44 19.07 19.61
C ALA A 204 -8.23 17.77 19.39
N LEU A 205 -8.37 17.33 18.15
CA LEU A 205 -9.01 16.07 17.79
C LEU A 205 -8.25 14.88 18.37
N LYS A 206 -6.92 14.82 18.19
CA LYS A 206 -6.08 13.74 18.74
C LYS A 206 -6.05 13.73 20.27
N ALA A 207 -6.16 14.90 20.90
CA ALA A 207 -6.22 15.02 22.36
C ALA A 207 -7.62 14.76 22.93
N ASN A 208 -8.66 14.69 22.08
CA ASN A 208 -10.03 14.48 22.55
C ASN A 208 -10.19 13.03 23.04
N PRO A 209 -10.67 12.83 24.28
CA PRO A 209 -10.67 11.50 24.89
C PRO A 209 -11.68 10.53 24.28
N ILE A 210 -12.62 11.00 23.44
CA ILE A 210 -13.53 10.10 22.70
C ILE A 210 -13.05 9.79 21.29
N PHE A 211 -11.98 10.44 20.83
CA PHE A 211 -11.47 10.27 19.46
C PHE A 211 -11.02 8.82 19.19
N GLU A 212 -10.44 8.14 20.18
CA GLU A 212 -10.03 6.73 20.04
C GLU A 212 -11.22 5.81 19.65
N TYR A 213 -12.41 6.05 20.19
CA TYR A 213 -13.59 5.24 19.85
C TYR A 213 -14.08 5.49 18.43
N PHE A 214 -14.04 6.76 18.01
CA PHE A 214 -14.30 7.13 16.62
C PHE A 214 -13.24 6.52 15.69
N ASP A 215 -11.97 6.54 16.08
CA ASP A 215 -10.83 6.02 15.32
C ASP A 215 -10.99 4.53 15.02
N ASN A 216 -11.29 3.76 16.07
CA ASN A 216 -11.57 2.34 15.98
C ASN A 216 -12.77 2.06 15.06
N PHE A 217 -13.88 2.78 15.24
CA PHE A 217 -15.07 2.64 14.41
C PHE A 217 -14.78 2.89 12.92
N ALA A 218 -14.13 4.00 12.58
CA ALA A 218 -13.79 4.33 11.21
C ALA A 218 -12.82 3.31 10.59
N GLY A 219 -11.88 2.78 11.39
CA GLY A 219 -10.99 1.69 10.99
C GLY A 219 -11.73 0.38 10.68
N PHE A 220 -12.72 0.00 11.50
CA PHE A 220 -13.57 -1.16 11.24
C PHE A 220 -14.44 -0.98 9.99
N GLN A 221 -14.99 0.22 9.78
CA GLN A 221 -15.75 0.54 8.58
C GLN A 221 -14.91 0.36 7.30
N VAL A 222 -13.67 0.84 7.28
CA VAL A 222 -12.75 0.62 6.13
C VAL A 222 -12.57 -0.87 5.84
N SER A 223 -12.39 -1.69 6.87
CA SER A 223 -12.22 -3.14 6.71
C SER A 223 -13.48 -3.78 6.13
N SER A 224 -14.65 -3.40 6.65
CA SER A 224 -15.95 -3.86 6.10
C SER A 224 -16.17 -3.42 4.65
N TRP A 225 -15.79 -2.19 4.29
CA TRP A 225 -15.94 -1.67 2.93
C TRP A 225 -15.00 -2.35 1.94
N ILE A 226 -13.81 -2.74 2.39
CA ILE A 226 -12.89 -3.58 1.64
C ILE A 226 -13.55 -4.93 1.30
N ASP A 227 -14.13 -5.60 2.29
CA ASP A 227 -14.79 -6.91 2.09
C ASP A 227 -16.00 -6.79 1.16
N LYS A 228 -16.74 -5.68 1.27
CA LYS A 228 -17.90 -5.36 0.41
C LYS A 228 -17.51 -4.82 -0.97
N LYS A 229 -16.22 -4.59 -1.25
CA LYS A 229 -15.70 -4.07 -2.52
C LYS A 229 -16.36 -2.75 -2.95
N LEU A 230 -16.54 -1.83 -2.02
CA LEU A 230 -17.04 -0.49 -2.35
C LEU A 230 -16.10 0.20 -3.35
N SER A 231 -16.65 1.13 -4.13
CA SER A 231 -15.85 1.99 -4.99
C SER A 231 -15.14 3.09 -4.19
N VAL A 232 -14.07 3.60 -4.77
CA VAL A 232 -13.28 4.71 -4.19
C VAL A 232 -14.14 5.97 -4.02
N SER A 233 -15.05 6.25 -4.95
CA SER A 233 -15.98 7.39 -4.88
C SER A 233 -17.00 7.24 -3.73
N GLU A 234 -17.57 6.04 -3.55
CA GLU A 234 -18.49 5.76 -2.44
C GLU A 234 -17.81 5.93 -1.08
N VAL A 235 -16.57 5.45 -0.94
CA VAL A 235 -15.80 5.61 0.30
C VAL A 235 -15.42 7.06 0.55
N ALA A 236 -15.00 7.80 -0.48
CA ALA A 236 -14.73 9.23 -0.35
C ALA A 236 -15.97 9.99 0.14
N THR A 237 -17.15 9.66 -0.38
CA THR A 237 -18.43 10.24 0.04
C THR A 237 -18.76 9.90 1.50
N LYS A 238 -18.63 8.62 1.90
CA LYS A 238 -18.87 8.17 3.30
C LYS A 238 -17.88 8.77 4.30
N LEU A 239 -16.70 9.16 3.85
CA LEU A 239 -15.69 9.83 4.67
C LEU A 239 -15.83 11.36 4.66
N GLY A 240 -16.78 11.93 3.89
CA GLY A 240 -16.99 13.38 3.79
C GLY A 240 -15.90 14.11 3.00
N LEU A 241 -15.13 13.38 2.19
CA LEU A 241 -13.99 13.90 1.45
C LEU A 241 -14.40 14.69 0.20
N ASN A 242 -15.56 14.37 -0.38
CA ASN A 242 -16.14 15.10 -1.51
C ASN A 242 -16.48 16.57 -1.18
N LEU A 243 -16.49 16.95 0.10
CA LEU A 243 -16.72 18.31 0.57
C LEU A 243 -15.43 19.14 0.70
N LYS A 244 -14.28 18.56 0.34
CA LYS A 244 -12.94 19.15 0.51
C LYS A 244 -12.17 19.10 -0.80
N ASP A 245 -11.35 20.12 -1.04
CA ASP A 245 -10.46 20.23 -2.20
C ASP A 245 -9.01 20.51 -1.77
N GLY A 246 -8.09 20.42 -2.73
CA GLY A 246 -6.69 20.79 -2.55
C GLY A 246 -6.02 20.20 -1.30
N SER A 247 -5.37 21.05 -0.52
CA SER A 247 -4.71 20.68 0.74
C SER A 247 -5.70 20.37 1.87
N ALA A 248 -6.91 20.96 1.84
CA ALA A 248 -7.93 20.71 2.86
C ALA A 248 -8.40 19.25 2.83
N LEU A 249 -8.39 18.62 1.65
CA LEU A 249 -8.70 17.21 1.49
C LEU A 249 -7.71 16.29 2.19
N THR A 250 -6.40 16.51 1.99
CA THR A 250 -5.36 15.63 2.54
C THR A 250 -5.10 15.86 4.03
N GLN A 251 -5.43 17.06 4.53
CA GLN A 251 -5.39 17.41 5.95
C GLN A 251 -6.66 16.98 6.70
N PHE A 252 -7.71 16.55 5.99
CA PHE A 252 -8.94 16.15 6.66
C PHE A 252 -8.71 14.88 7.50
N PRO A 253 -9.18 14.82 8.76
CA PRO A 253 -8.88 13.69 9.64
C PRO A 253 -9.30 12.32 9.11
N ASN A 254 -10.37 12.27 8.31
CA ASN A 254 -10.83 11.02 7.71
C ASN A 254 -10.00 10.57 6.50
N PHE A 255 -9.11 11.42 5.97
CA PHE A 255 -8.28 11.09 4.81
C PHE A 255 -7.38 9.88 5.05
N LYS A 256 -6.90 9.66 6.28
CA LYS A 256 -6.10 8.48 6.62
C LYS A 256 -6.83 7.15 6.38
N TYR A 257 -8.15 7.13 6.56
CA TYR A 257 -8.97 5.94 6.32
C TYR A 257 -9.14 5.67 4.82
N TYR A 258 -9.32 6.73 4.04
CA TYR A 258 -9.32 6.67 2.59
C TYR A 258 -7.97 6.21 2.05
N ASP A 259 -6.87 6.72 2.62
CA ASP A 259 -5.52 6.31 2.23
C ASP A 259 -5.26 4.83 2.49
N ARG A 260 -5.68 4.32 3.65
CA ARG A 260 -5.64 2.89 3.97
C ARG A 260 -6.48 2.07 2.98
N PHE A 261 -7.70 2.53 2.69
CA PHE A 261 -8.62 1.88 1.75
C PHE A 261 -8.04 1.80 0.33
N ALA A 262 -7.60 2.92 -0.22
CA ALA A 262 -7.09 3.01 -1.59
C ALA A 262 -5.80 2.18 -1.79
N LYS A 263 -4.87 2.23 -0.82
CA LYS A 263 -3.63 1.42 -0.84
C LYS A 263 -3.90 -0.08 -0.88
N PHE A 264 -4.89 -0.55 -0.12
CA PHE A 264 -5.28 -1.96 -0.11
C PHE A 264 -5.75 -2.41 -1.51
N PHE A 265 -6.64 -1.64 -2.14
CA PHE A 265 -7.15 -1.97 -3.47
C PHE A 265 -6.09 -1.89 -4.55
N VAL A 266 -5.26 -0.84 -4.56
CA VAL A 266 -4.17 -0.70 -5.52
C VAL A 266 -3.20 -1.87 -5.47
N SER A 267 -2.84 -2.30 -4.25
CA SER A 267 -1.98 -3.47 -4.07
C SER A 267 -2.62 -4.70 -4.69
N ASN A 268 -3.90 -4.98 -4.39
CA ASN A 268 -4.60 -6.14 -4.96
C ASN A 268 -4.79 -6.05 -6.47
N TRP A 269 -5.09 -4.86 -7.01
CA TRP A 269 -5.26 -4.64 -8.43
C TRP A 269 -3.97 -4.91 -9.20
N ALA A 270 -2.81 -4.59 -8.66
CA ALA A 270 -1.53 -4.86 -9.29
C ALA A 270 -1.29 -6.37 -9.56
N TYR A 271 -1.84 -7.26 -8.71
CA TYR A 271 -1.77 -8.71 -8.90
C TYR A 271 -2.86 -9.28 -9.82
N SER A 272 -3.87 -8.48 -10.15
CA SER A 272 -4.95 -8.85 -11.07
C SER A 272 -4.59 -8.56 -12.53
N ASP A 273 -5.50 -8.87 -13.46
CA ASP A 273 -5.34 -8.59 -14.89
C ASP A 273 -5.73 -7.15 -15.29
N LEU A 274 -6.05 -6.28 -14.33
CA LEU A 274 -6.37 -4.88 -14.60
C LEU A 274 -5.18 -4.15 -15.24
N THR A 275 -5.51 -3.30 -16.21
CA THR A 275 -4.60 -2.35 -16.87
C THR A 275 -4.57 -1.02 -16.12
N ALA A 276 -3.62 -0.15 -16.48
CA ALA A 276 -3.60 1.22 -15.97
C ALA A 276 -4.88 1.99 -16.29
N ASP A 277 -5.43 1.85 -17.50
CA ASP A 277 -6.70 2.49 -17.90
C ASP A 277 -7.87 2.05 -16.99
N ASP A 278 -7.96 0.75 -16.68
CA ASP A 278 -9.00 0.24 -15.78
C ASP A 278 -8.89 0.82 -14.36
N VAL A 279 -7.66 1.00 -13.87
CA VAL A 279 -7.40 1.57 -12.55
C VAL A 279 -7.66 3.07 -12.55
N ALA A 280 -7.37 3.78 -13.64
CA ALA A 280 -7.71 5.18 -13.79
C ALA A 280 -9.22 5.40 -13.66
N VAL A 281 -10.04 4.55 -14.30
CA VAL A 281 -11.51 4.56 -14.18
C VAL A 281 -11.94 4.29 -12.73
N LYS A 282 -11.36 3.27 -12.08
CA LYS A 282 -11.70 2.93 -10.68
C LYS A 282 -11.34 4.03 -9.67
N LEU A 283 -10.33 4.83 -9.99
CA LEU A 283 -9.89 5.98 -9.21
C LEU A 283 -10.58 7.29 -9.62
N GLY A 284 -11.42 7.29 -10.67
CA GLY A 284 -12.11 8.47 -11.18
C GLY A 284 -11.16 9.54 -11.73
N ILE A 285 -10.06 9.13 -12.38
CA ILE A 285 -9.04 10.02 -12.96
C ILE A 285 -8.82 9.79 -14.46
N GLU A 286 -9.65 8.98 -15.11
CA GLU A 286 -9.52 8.60 -16.53
C GLU A 286 -9.65 9.79 -17.50
N ASN A 287 -10.36 10.84 -17.09
CA ASN A 287 -10.55 12.06 -17.90
C ASN A 287 -9.54 13.16 -17.55
N LEU A 288 -8.57 12.89 -16.66
CA LEU A 288 -7.55 13.86 -16.29
C LEU A 288 -6.28 13.65 -17.12
N SER A 289 -5.63 14.75 -17.50
CA SER A 289 -4.36 14.73 -18.23
C SER A 289 -3.40 15.81 -17.73
N GLY A 290 -2.11 15.67 -18.04
CA GLY A 290 -1.10 16.68 -17.72
C GLY A 290 -1.04 17.02 -16.24
N THR A 291 -1.02 18.31 -15.91
CA THR A 291 -0.95 18.80 -14.52
C THR A 291 -2.18 18.41 -13.71
N ALA A 292 -3.38 18.41 -14.30
CA ALA A 292 -4.62 18.02 -13.63
C ALA A 292 -4.58 16.56 -13.14
N LEU A 293 -4.00 15.66 -13.95
CA LEU A 293 -3.78 14.27 -13.54
C LEU A 293 -2.80 14.21 -12.38
N THR A 294 -1.60 14.78 -12.53
CA THR A 294 -0.55 14.68 -11.49
C THR A 294 -0.88 15.38 -10.18
N SER A 295 -1.77 16.37 -10.21
CA SER A 295 -2.25 17.09 -9.01
C SER A 295 -3.47 16.42 -8.36
N SER A 296 -4.08 15.42 -8.99
CA SER A 296 -5.18 14.66 -8.38
C SER A 296 -4.69 13.93 -7.14
N VAL A 297 -5.48 13.97 -6.07
CA VAL A 297 -5.22 13.22 -4.83
C VAL A 297 -5.11 11.70 -5.07
N ASN A 298 -5.76 11.21 -6.13
CA ASN A 298 -5.78 9.80 -6.49
C ASN A 298 -4.60 9.38 -7.36
N TYR A 299 -3.85 10.34 -7.90
CA TYR A 299 -2.71 10.05 -8.77
C TYR A 299 -1.61 9.27 -8.03
N LYS A 300 -1.37 9.53 -6.74
CA LYS A 300 -0.38 8.75 -5.98
C LYS A 300 -0.72 7.25 -5.94
N TYR A 301 -2.00 6.90 -5.83
CA TYR A 301 -2.45 5.51 -5.80
C TYR A 301 -2.34 4.87 -7.19
N TYR A 302 -2.63 5.64 -8.24
CA TYR A 302 -2.40 5.21 -9.62
C TYR A 302 -0.90 4.97 -9.89
N ASP A 303 -0.03 5.89 -9.50
CA ASP A 303 1.43 5.78 -9.65
C ASP A 303 1.96 4.56 -8.87
N ASP A 304 1.48 4.32 -7.64
CA ASP A 304 1.77 3.13 -6.84
C ASP A 304 1.33 1.84 -7.55
N PHE A 305 0.14 1.82 -8.17
CA PHE A 305 -0.33 0.69 -8.97
C PHE A 305 0.61 0.42 -10.14
N VAL A 306 0.94 1.43 -10.95
CA VAL A 306 1.78 1.30 -12.14
C VAL A 306 3.17 0.79 -11.75
N LYS A 307 3.72 1.29 -10.64
CA LYS A 307 4.99 0.84 -10.07
C LYS A 307 4.96 -0.64 -9.67
N GLU A 308 3.98 -1.05 -8.87
CA GLU A 308 3.88 -2.44 -8.40
C GLU A 308 3.54 -3.41 -9.53
N LYS A 309 2.66 -3.01 -10.45
CA LYS A 309 2.34 -3.78 -11.67
C LYS A 309 3.60 -4.02 -12.50
N THR A 310 4.41 -3.00 -12.71
CA THR A 310 5.68 -3.13 -13.46
C THR A 310 6.61 -4.15 -12.80
N ARG A 311 6.79 -4.10 -11.47
CA ARG A 311 7.59 -5.08 -10.73
C ARG A 311 7.09 -6.52 -10.91
N ILE A 312 5.76 -6.71 -10.93
CA ILE A 312 5.15 -8.04 -11.17
C ILE A 312 5.41 -8.51 -12.60
N LEU A 313 5.26 -7.62 -13.59
CA LEU A 313 5.54 -7.92 -14.99
C LEU A 313 7.02 -8.28 -15.23
N GLU A 314 7.95 -7.64 -14.51
CA GLU A 314 9.38 -7.94 -14.58
C GLU A 314 9.67 -9.37 -14.14
N LYS A 315 9.08 -9.78 -13.00
CA LYS A 315 9.22 -11.14 -12.46
C LYS A 315 8.62 -12.21 -13.37
N LYS A 316 7.54 -11.87 -14.09
CA LYS A 316 6.83 -12.77 -15.00
C LYS A 316 7.47 -12.88 -16.40
N ASP A 317 8.56 -12.16 -16.69
CA ASP A 317 9.23 -12.19 -18.00
C ASP A 317 8.25 -11.86 -19.17
N VAL A 318 7.38 -10.86 -18.94
CA VAL A 318 6.30 -10.49 -19.89
C VAL A 318 6.86 -9.81 -21.15
N SER A 319 6.17 -9.92 -22.28
CA SER A 319 6.59 -9.28 -23.54
C SER A 319 6.47 -7.74 -23.46
N LEU A 320 7.28 -7.00 -24.23
CA LEU A 320 7.21 -5.54 -24.24
C LEU A 320 5.84 -5.01 -24.70
N SER A 321 5.19 -5.69 -25.65
CA SER A 321 3.86 -5.34 -26.12
C SER A 321 2.81 -5.48 -24.99
N ASP A 322 2.87 -6.58 -24.26
CA ASP A 322 1.96 -6.82 -23.14
C ASP A 322 2.21 -5.87 -21.96
N VAL A 323 3.48 -5.47 -21.73
CA VAL A 323 3.80 -4.43 -20.76
C VAL A 323 3.19 -3.10 -21.17
N LYS A 324 3.34 -2.67 -22.43
CA LYS A 324 2.71 -1.43 -22.91
C LYS A 324 1.21 -1.45 -22.69
N LYS A 325 0.55 -2.55 -23.05
CA LYS A 325 -0.89 -2.74 -22.86
C LYS A 325 -1.29 -2.70 -21.38
N ALA A 326 -0.57 -3.41 -20.52
CA ALA A 326 -0.81 -3.42 -19.07
C ALA A 326 -0.67 -2.02 -18.45
N LEU A 327 0.21 -1.18 -18.99
CA LEU A 327 0.43 0.19 -18.55
C LEU A 327 -0.41 1.23 -19.31
N GLY A 328 -1.38 0.84 -20.13
CA GLY A 328 -2.27 1.77 -20.86
C GLY A 328 -1.56 2.58 -21.94
N MET A 329 -0.49 2.05 -22.53
CA MET A 329 0.37 2.76 -23.50
C MET A 329 0.39 2.13 -24.90
N ASP A 330 -0.38 1.07 -25.14
CA ASP A 330 -0.42 0.34 -26.42
C ASP A 330 -1.07 1.16 -27.55
N LYS A 331 -1.91 2.14 -27.22
CA LYS A 331 -2.61 3.01 -28.18
C LYS A 331 -1.91 4.35 -28.43
N LEU A 332 -0.81 4.63 -27.73
CA LEU A 332 -0.11 5.92 -27.83
C LEU A 332 0.82 5.94 -29.04
N SER A 333 0.83 7.06 -29.77
CA SER A 333 1.88 7.35 -30.74
C SER A 333 3.25 7.48 -30.06
N ILE A 334 4.34 7.52 -30.84
CA ILE A 334 5.70 7.65 -30.30
C ILE A 334 5.86 8.93 -29.44
N ALA A 335 5.29 10.04 -29.89
CA ALA A 335 5.35 11.31 -29.17
C ALA A 335 4.53 11.28 -27.87
N GLU A 336 3.31 10.73 -27.94
CA GLU A 336 2.44 10.58 -26.76
C GLU A 336 3.02 9.58 -25.74
N LEU A 337 3.66 8.52 -26.22
CA LEU A 337 4.35 7.54 -25.37
C LEU A 337 5.45 8.22 -24.55
N ALA A 338 6.26 9.09 -25.16
CA ALA A 338 7.32 9.82 -24.46
C ALA A 338 6.76 10.83 -23.44
N ALA A 339 5.57 11.38 -23.68
CA ALA A 339 4.89 12.31 -22.78
C ALA A 339 4.08 11.59 -21.66
N SER A 340 3.86 10.28 -21.78
CA SER A 340 3.07 9.52 -20.81
C SER A 340 3.74 9.50 -19.44
N PRO A 341 3.00 9.73 -18.33
CA PRO A 341 3.54 9.59 -16.99
C PRO A 341 4.00 8.15 -16.68
N ASN A 342 3.47 7.17 -17.42
CA ASN A 342 3.83 5.76 -17.25
C ASN A 342 5.13 5.39 -17.99
N TYR A 343 5.65 6.25 -18.87
CA TYR A 343 6.84 5.95 -19.67
C TYR A 343 8.07 5.67 -18.81
N LYS A 344 8.24 6.38 -17.68
CA LYS A 344 9.35 6.15 -16.74
C LYS A 344 9.42 4.69 -16.23
N TYR A 345 8.26 4.05 -16.07
CA TYR A 345 8.19 2.65 -15.61
C TYR A 345 8.53 1.67 -16.73
N TYR A 346 8.05 1.94 -17.95
CA TYR A 346 8.38 1.14 -19.13
C TYR A 346 9.86 1.26 -19.51
N ASP A 347 10.43 2.47 -19.43
CA ASP A 347 11.86 2.70 -19.65
C ASP A 347 12.70 1.89 -18.67
N ASN A 348 12.37 1.96 -17.37
CA ASN A 348 13.02 1.17 -16.33
C ASN A 348 12.86 -0.34 -16.55
N TYR A 349 11.66 -0.79 -16.95
CA TYR A 349 11.39 -2.19 -17.30
C TYR A 349 12.36 -2.69 -18.37
N ILE A 350 12.52 -1.95 -19.48
CA ILE A 350 13.42 -2.36 -20.56
C ILE A 350 14.87 -2.36 -20.09
N LEU A 351 15.30 -1.36 -19.33
CA LEU A 351 16.67 -1.30 -18.80
C LEU A 351 16.99 -2.51 -17.91
N ASN A 352 16.02 -2.98 -17.11
CA ASN A 352 16.14 -4.20 -16.33
C ASN A 352 16.16 -5.46 -17.22
N ARG A 353 15.35 -5.50 -18.28
CA ARG A 353 15.37 -6.59 -19.27
C ARG A 353 16.70 -6.71 -19.99
N ILE A 354 17.34 -5.60 -20.33
CA ILE A 354 18.67 -5.59 -20.94
C ILE A 354 19.68 -6.32 -20.05
N LEU A 355 19.65 -6.11 -18.73
CA LEU A 355 20.53 -6.84 -17.81
C LEU A 355 20.30 -8.36 -17.88
N VAL A 356 19.04 -8.78 -17.96
CA VAL A 356 18.66 -10.18 -18.10
C VAL A 356 19.11 -10.75 -19.45
N TRP A 357 18.88 -10.03 -20.55
CA TRP A 357 19.30 -10.45 -21.89
C TRP A 357 20.81 -10.59 -22.00
N VAL A 358 21.54 -9.65 -21.41
CA VAL A 358 23.01 -9.66 -21.36
C VAL A 358 23.51 -10.88 -20.57
N LYS A 359 22.92 -11.15 -19.39
CA LYS A 359 23.26 -12.32 -18.57
C LYS A 359 22.96 -13.64 -19.30
N LYS A 360 21.87 -13.71 -20.05
CA LYS A 360 21.46 -14.88 -20.82
C LYS A 360 22.19 -15.00 -22.18
N ASP A 361 23.05 -14.04 -22.55
CA ASP A 361 23.75 -13.98 -23.86
C ASP A 361 22.76 -14.13 -25.04
N ILE A 362 21.58 -13.50 -24.92
CA ILE A 362 20.57 -13.46 -25.99
C ILE A 362 21.20 -12.86 -27.23
N SER A 363 20.91 -13.36 -28.43
CA SER A 363 21.48 -12.81 -29.67
C SER A 363 20.99 -11.38 -29.95
N PRO A 364 21.83 -10.47 -30.46
CA PRO A 364 21.44 -9.14 -30.90
C PRO A 364 20.22 -9.09 -31.84
N SER A 365 20.11 -10.02 -32.80
CA SER A 365 18.94 -10.12 -33.69
C SER A 365 17.63 -10.40 -32.94
N SER A 366 17.66 -11.32 -31.98
CA SER A 366 16.52 -11.58 -31.09
C SER A 366 16.14 -10.36 -30.23
N VAL A 367 17.12 -9.55 -29.83
CA VAL A 367 16.86 -8.30 -29.08
C VAL A 367 16.23 -7.25 -29.99
N LEU A 368 16.71 -7.08 -31.23
CA LEU A 368 16.08 -6.20 -32.23
C LEU A 368 14.63 -6.58 -32.44
N LYS A 369 14.33 -7.87 -32.64
CA LYS A 369 12.96 -8.37 -32.78
C LYS A 369 12.10 -8.09 -31.55
N GLN A 370 12.63 -8.28 -30.34
CA GLN A 370 11.90 -7.96 -29.10
C GLN A 370 11.62 -6.46 -28.96
N LEU A 371 12.49 -5.60 -29.48
CA LEU A 371 12.34 -4.15 -29.49
C LEU A 371 11.49 -3.62 -30.67
N GLY A 372 11.09 -4.50 -31.60
CA GLY A 372 10.39 -4.14 -32.84
C GLY A 372 11.26 -3.35 -33.81
N LEU A 373 12.54 -3.71 -33.91
CA LEU A 373 13.57 -3.01 -34.68
C LEU A 373 14.18 -3.88 -35.81
N ASP A 374 13.72 -5.11 -35.99
CA ASP A 374 14.32 -6.10 -36.89
C ASP A 374 14.07 -5.86 -38.38
N GLU A 375 13.10 -5.02 -38.74
CA GLU A 375 12.80 -4.63 -40.12
C GLU A 375 13.52 -3.35 -40.57
N LEU A 376 14.27 -2.70 -39.68
CA LEU A 376 14.91 -1.40 -39.92
C LEU A 376 16.42 -1.55 -40.08
N LEU A 377 17.02 -0.74 -40.96
CA LEU A 377 18.45 -0.75 -41.24
C LEU A 377 19.05 0.66 -41.25
N GLY A 378 20.35 0.74 -40.98
CA GLY A 378 21.15 1.97 -41.07
C GLY A 378 20.53 3.15 -40.31
N LYS A 379 20.44 4.31 -40.98
CA LYS A 379 19.90 5.54 -40.38
C LYS A 379 18.42 5.46 -39.98
N ALA A 380 17.63 4.61 -40.63
CA ALA A 380 16.23 4.41 -40.26
C ALA A 380 16.08 3.68 -38.91
N LEU A 381 17.02 2.77 -38.61
CA LEU A 381 17.10 2.07 -37.33
C LEU A 381 17.57 3.01 -36.22
N GLU A 382 18.65 3.77 -36.45
CA GLU A 382 19.20 4.75 -35.49
C GLU A 382 18.19 5.83 -35.09
N ALA A 383 17.30 6.21 -36.02
CA ALA A 383 16.27 7.23 -35.78
C ALA A 383 15.13 6.76 -34.86
N GLN A 384 15.02 5.47 -34.54
CA GLN A 384 13.95 4.97 -33.67
C GLN A 384 14.21 5.30 -32.20
N SER A 385 13.17 5.72 -31.48
CA SER A 385 13.25 6.01 -30.03
C SER A 385 13.69 4.79 -29.20
N ASN A 386 13.39 3.57 -29.66
CA ASN A 386 13.77 2.33 -28.97
C ASN A 386 15.22 1.91 -29.26
N PHE A 387 15.90 2.52 -30.24
CA PHE A 387 17.28 2.17 -30.58
C PHE A 387 18.24 2.36 -29.40
N LYS A 388 17.99 3.35 -28.53
CA LYS A 388 18.75 3.58 -27.30
C LYS A 388 18.86 2.33 -26.40
N TYR A 389 17.84 1.46 -26.40
CA TYR A 389 17.83 0.22 -25.63
C TYR A 389 18.68 -0.87 -26.28
N TYR A 390 18.66 -0.95 -27.61
CA TYR A 390 19.54 -1.84 -28.36
C TYR A 390 21.00 -1.44 -28.16
N ASP A 391 21.30 -0.15 -28.28
CA ASP A 391 22.63 0.41 -28.05
C ASP A 391 23.15 0.09 -26.64
N ALA A 392 22.32 0.33 -25.61
CA ALA A 392 22.65 -0.02 -24.24
C ALA A 392 22.88 -1.53 -24.04
N TYR A 393 22.10 -2.37 -24.72
CA TYR A 393 22.28 -3.83 -24.71
C TYR A 393 23.60 -4.25 -25.34
N VAL A 394 23.90 -3.83 -26.58
CA VAL A 394 25.11 -4.25 -27.30
C VAL A 394 26.36 -3.75 -26.58
N THR A 395 26.36 -2.51 -26.09
CA THR A 395 27.48 -1.94 -25.33
C THR A 395 27.81 -2.76 -24.07
N ARG A 396 26.79 -3.16 -23.30
CA ARG A 396 26.97 -4.03 -22.12
C ARG A 396 27.42 -5.43 -22.53
N GLN A 397 26.84 -5.97 -23.59
CA GLN A 397 27.15 -7.31 -24.10
C GLN A 397 28.61 -7.40 -24.57
N MET A 398 29.12 -6.37 -25.26
CA MET A 398 30.52 -6.27 -25.66
C MET A 398 31.48 -6.35 -24.47
N SER A 399 31.12 -5.69 -23.36
CA SER A 399 31.92 -5.75 -22.13
C SER A 399 32.02 -7.19 -21.59
N ILE A 400 30.96 -7.99 -21.72
CA ILE A 400 30.99 -9.42 -21.36
C ILE A 400 31.83 -10.23 -22.35
N TRP A 401 31.68 -9.99 -23.65
CA TRP A 401 32.45 -10.70 -24.67
C TRP A 401 33.95 -10.44 -24.54
N LEU A 402 34.36 -9.22 -24.19
CA LEU A 402 35.76 -8.89 -23.87
C LEU A 402 36.25 -9.68 -22.66
N LYS A 403 35.47 -9.73 -21.56
CA LYS A 403 35.81 -10.50 -20.35
C LYS A 403 35.89 -12.01 -20.60
N LYS A 404 35.06 -12.54 -21.49
CA LYS A 404 35.06 -13.97 -21.89
C LYS A 404 36.15 -14.31 -22.91
N ASP A 405 37.02 -13.35 -23.25
CA ASP A 405 38.05 -13.48 -24.28
C ASP A 405 37.52 -13.98 -25.64
N LEU A 406 36.29 -13.62 -26.04
CA LEU A 406 35.76 -14.06 -27.34
C LEU A 406 36.66 -13.61 -28.51
N THR A 407 36.71 -14.45 -29.55
CA THR A 407 37.45 -14.13 -30.78
C THR A 407 36.65 -13.14 -31.64
N PRO A 408 37.33 -12.30 -32.44
CA PRO A 408 36.67 -11.40 -33.38
C PRO A 408 35.71 -12.11 -34.33
N ASP A 409 36.05 -13.30 -34.83
CA ASP A 409 35.15 -14.08 -35.70
C ASP A 409 33.87 -14.52 -34.97
N ALA A 410 33.98 -14.93 -33.71
CA ALA A 410 32.80 -15.29 -32.91
C ALA A 410 31.87 -14.08 -32.68
N VAL A 411 32.45 -12.89 -32.51
CA VAL A 411 31.66 -11.65 -32.35
C VAL A 411 31.02 -11.21 -33.67
N LEU A 412 31.68 -11.40 -34.82
CA LEU A 412 31.06 -11.18 -36.14
C LEU A 412 29.79 -12.01 -36.30
N VAL A 413 29.87 -13.31 -36.02
CA VAL A 413 28.72 -14.22 -36.11
C VAL A 413 27.61 -13.81 -35.15
N LYS A 414 27.95 -13.47 -33.89
CA LYS A 414 26.96 -13.01 -32.90
C LYS A 414 26.27 -11.70 -33.32
N LEU A 415 26.97 -10.80 -33.99
CA LEU A 415 26.44 -9.56 -34.53
C LEU A 415 25.79 -9.73 -35.92
N ASN A 416 25.75 -10.96 -36.47
CA ASN A 416 25.26 -11.29 -37.80
C ASN A 416 25.95 -10.48 -38.91
N LEU A 417 27.27 -10.31 -38.80
CA LEU A 417 28.12 -9.57 -39.73
C LEU A 417 29.01 -10.49 -40.58
N ASP A 418 29.05 -11.79 -40.29
CA ASP A 418 29.87 -12.79 -40.97
C ASP A 418 29.51 -12.95 -42.46
N ASN A 419 28.25 -12.66 -42.81
CA ASN A 419 27.77 -12.69 -44.19
C ASN A 419 27.83 -11.32 -44.90
N PHE A 420 28.30 -10.27 -44.22
CA PHE A 420 28.31 -8.91 -44.76
C PHE A 420 29.71 -8.57 -45.29
N SER A 421 29.76 -7.93 -46.46
CA SER A 421 31.02 -7.45 -47.05
C SER A 421 30.82 -6.09 -47.72
N GLY A 422 31.93 -5.35 -47.89
CA GLY A 422 31.92 -4.03 -48.53
C GLY A 422 30.95 -3.06 -47.86
N ASP A 423 30.14 -2.37 -48.67
CA ASP A 423 29.18 -1.37 -48.20
C ASP A 423 28.11 -1.94 -47.27
N ALA A 424 27.72 -3.21 -47.46
CA ALA A 424 26.73 -3.85 -46.59
C ALA A 424 27.26 -4.00 -45.14
N PHE A 425 28.56 -4.25 -44.99
CA PHE A 425 29.20 -4.24 -43.68
C PHE A 425 29.24 -2.82 -43.12
N THR A 426 29.79 -1.86 -43.88
CA THR A 426 29.96 -0.47 -43.40
C THR A 426 28.64 0.21 -43.05
N ASN A 427 27.55 -0.12 -43.74
CA ASN A 427 26.22 0.45 -43.48
C ASN A 427 25.44 -0.27 -42.38
N SER A 428 25.96 -1.39 -41.84
CA SER A 428 25.33 -2.08 -40.72
C SER A 428 25.58 -1.33 -39.41
N VAL A 429 24.52 -1.10 -38.63
CA VAL A 429 24.66 -0.52 -37.28
C VAL A 429 25.57 -1.37 -36.39
N ASN A 430 25.62 -2.68 -36.64
CA ASN A 430 26.46 -3.59 -35.88
C ASN A 430 27.94 -3.47 -36.19
N ALA A 431 28.31 -2.91 -37.34
CA ALA A 431 29.71 -2.74 -37.70
C ALA A 431 30.43 -1.75 -36.77
N GLU A 432 29.74 -0.72 -36.28
CA GLU A 432 30.33 0.21 -35.31
C GLU A 432 30.64 -0.48 -33.97
N TYR A 433 29.70 -1.28 -33.46
CA TYR A 433 29.92 -2.09 -32.25
C TYR A 433 31.05 -3.09 -32.44
N TYR A 434 31.10 -3.76 -33.58
CA TYR A 434 32.18 -4.68 -33.92
C TYR A 434 33.54 -3.99 -33.97
N ASN A 435 33.64 -2.86 -34.67
CA ASN A 435 34.87 -2.08 -34.77
C ASN A 435 35.33 -1.59 -33.39
N THR A 436 34.40 -1.24 -32.51
CA THR A 436 34.70 -0.86 -31.13
C THR A 436 35.21 -2.05 -30.31
N PHE A 437 34.55 -3.21 -30.40
CA PHE A 437 35.04 -4.46 -29.79
C PHE A 437 36.46 -4.80 -30.25
N LEU A 438 36.69 -4.75 -31.56
CA LEU A 438 37.96 -5.09 -32.18
C LEU A 438 39.10 -4.15 -31.75
N ARG A 439 38.83 -2.84 -31.68
CA ARG A 439 39.77 -1.85 -31.13
C ARG A 439 40.12 -2.13 -29.67
N SER A 440 39.11 -2.38 -28.82
CA SER A 440 39.33 -2.72 -27.41
C SER A 440 40.13 -4.02 -27.25
N LYS A 441 39.89 -5.01 -28.11
CA LYS A 441 40.60 -6.29 -28.11
C LYS A 441 42.07 -6.13 -28.49
N LEU A 442 42.34 -5.43 -29.59
CA LEU A 442 43.69 -5.11 -30.05
C LEU A 442 44.48 -4.35 -28.98
N TYR A 443 43.85 -3.34 -28.36
CA TYR A 443 44.45 -2.60 -27.26
C TYR A 443 44.77 -3.50 -26.06
N SER A 444 43.86 -4.38 -25.67
CA SER A 444 44.10 -5.35 -24.59
C SER A 444 45.27 -6.29 -24.90
N TRP A 445 45.39 -6.79 -26.13
CA TRP A 445 46.51 -7.64 -26.53
C TRP A 445 47.84 -6.89 -26.58
N ALA A 446 47.82 -5.63 -27.03
CA ALA A 446 49.00 -4.75 -27.01
C ALA A 446 49.50 -4.53 -25.59
N MET A 447 48.59 -4.24 -24.64
CA MET A 447 48.92 -4.08 -23.22
C MET A 447 49.48 -5.36 -22.59
N GLN A 448 49.11 -6.53 -23.11
CA GLN A 448 49.67 -7.83 -22.72
C GLN A 448 50.99 -8.16 -23.43
N LYS A 449 51.53 -7.25 -24.25
CA LYS A 449 52.73 -7.43 -25.08
C LYS A 449 52.65 -8.66 -25.98
N MET A 450 51.46 -8.96 -26.50
CA MET A 450 51.25 -10.09 -27.40
C MET A 450 52.00 -9.86 -28.72
N PRO A 451 52.77 -10.83 -29.24
CA PRO A 451 53.46 -10.70 -30.53
C PRO A 451 52.49 -10.41 -31.68
N LEU A 452 52.92 -9.60 -32.65
CA LEU A 452 52.10 -9.25 -33.82
C LEU A 452 51.65 -10.49 -34.61
N SER A 453 52.49 -11.54 -34.68
CA SER A 453 52.14 -12.82 -35.31
C SER A 453 50.97 -13.51 -34.62
N ASP A 454 50.89 -13.43 -33.30
CA ASP A 454 49.87 -14.08 -32.49
C ASP A 454 48.55 -13.31 -32.56
N ILE A 455 48.64 -11.97 -32.59
CA ILE A 455 47.49 -11.09 -32.87
C ILE A 455 46.93 -11.40 -34.27
N GLU A 456 47.78 -11.49 -35.29
CA GLU A 456 47.37 -11.82 -36.65
C GLU A 456 46.71 -13.20 -36.75
N ALA A 457 47.25 -14.19 -36.04
CA ALA A 457 46.68 -15.54 -35.95
C ALA A 457 45.32 -15.54 -35.23
N LYS A 458 45.19 -14.84 -34.10
CA LYS A 458 43.93 -14.71 -33.33
C LYS A 458 42.84 -13.96 -34.08
N LEU A 459 43.23 -13.07 -34.99
CA LEU A 459 42.32 -12.37 -35.90
C LEU A 459 41.90 -13.22 -37.11
N GLY A 460 42.48 -14.41 -37.28
CA GLY A 460 42.18 -15.30 -38.40
C GLY A 460 42.66 -14.77 -39.76
N VAL A 461 43.45 -13.69 -39.78
CA VAL A 461 43.84 -12.98 -41.01
C VAL A 461 44.63 -13.89 -41.96
N GLN A 462 45.46 -14.78 -41.42
CA GLN A 462 46.29 -15.71 -42.18
C GLN A 462 45.48 -16.73 -43.00
N LYS A 463 44.20 -16.95 -42.63
CA LYS A 463 43.31 -17.92 -43.29
C LYS A 463 42.56 -17.33 -44.48
N LEU A 464 42.70 -16.02 -44.75
CA LEU A 464 41.95 -15.31 -45.79
C LEU A 464 42.69 -15.35 -47.14
N PRO A 465 42.19 -16.03 -48.17
CA PRO A 465 42.88 -16.17 -49.45
C PRO A 465 42.74 -14.92 -50.35
N GLY A 466 43.73 -14.72 -51.23
CA GLY A 466 43.62 -13.81 -52.38
C GLY A 466 43.29 -12.37 -52.00
N ASN A 467 42.45 -11.67 -52.76
CA ASN A 467 42.07 -10.28 -52.45
C ASN A 467 41.03 -10.14 -51.31
N ILE A 468 40.46 -11.25 -50.82
CA ILE A 468 39.41 -11.25 -49.79
C ILE A 468 39.95 -10.71 -48.46
N HIS A 469 41.23 -10.97 -48.14
CA HIS A 469 41.84 -10.41 -46.93
C HIS A 469 41.80 -8.87 -46.93
N ARG A 470 41.89 -8.21 -48.10
CA ARG A 470 41.91 -6.74 -48.18
C ARG A 470 40.59 -6.09 -47.84
N ILE A 471 39.46 -6.80 -47.89
CA ILE A 471 38.15 -6.23 -47.55
C ILE A 471 37.62 -6.74 -46.20
N ASN A 472 38.35 -7.65 -45.55
CA ASN A 472 37.94 -8.19 -44.26
C ASN A 472 38.19 -7.16 -43.14
N PRO A 473 37.23 -6.95 -42.22
CA PRO A 473 37.34 -5.95 -41.18
C PRO A 473 38.45 -6.27 -40.15
N ASN A 474 38.73 -7.54 -39.86
CA ASN A 474 39.87 -7.94 -39.01
C ASN A 474 41.20 -7.50 -39.62
N TYR A 475 41.39 -7.72 -40.92
CA TYR A 475 42.61 -7.31 -41.60
C TYR A 475 42.78 -5.80 -41.63
N GLN A 476 41.70 -5.05 -41.89
CA GLN A 476 41.74 -3.59 -41.90
C GLN A 476 42.11 -3.03 -40.52
N ALA A 477 41.51 -3.55 -39.45
CA ALA A 477 41.86 -3.15 -38.09
C ALA A 477 43.30 -3.55 -37.73
N PHE A 478 43.76 -4.76 -38.09
CA PHE A 478 45.14 -5.18 -37.87
C PHE A 478 46.14 -4.27 -38.58
N LYS A 479 45.87 -3.91 -39.83
CA LYS A 479 46.70 -2.99 -40.62
C LYS A 479 46.78 -1.61 -40.00
N GLN A 480 45.66 -1.09 -39.49
CA GLN A 480 45.62 0.19 -38.76
C GLN A 480 46.39 0.09 -37.44
N PHE A 481 46.17 -0.99 -36.68
CA PHE A 481 46.89 -1.27 -35.43
C PHE A 481 48.40 -1.34 -35.64
N LYS A 482 48.89 -2.12 -36.62
CA LYS A 482 50.31 -2.22 -36.97
C LYS A 482 50.94 -0.88 -37.36
N ARG A 483 50.15 0.06 -37.91
CA ARG A 483 50.61 1.42 -38.23
C ARG A 483 50.71 2.28 -36.98
N ALA A 484 49.73 2.19 -36.08
CA ALA A 484 49.67 2.93 -34.82
C ALA A 484 50.68 2.41 -33.78
N ASP A 485 50.93 1.10 -33.74
CA ASP A 485 51.80 0.46 -32.75
C ASP A 485 53.29 0.78 -32.96
N LYS A 486 53.68 1.18 -34.19
CA LYS A 486 55.04 1.71 -34.45
C LYS A 486 55.39 2.93 -33.58
N SER A 487 54.40 3.65 -33.02
CA SER A 487 54.65 4.72 -32.05
C SER A 487 54.59 4.27 -30.57
N LEU A 488 54.03 3.09 -30.27
CA LEU A 488 53.94 2.53 -28.91
C LEU A 488 55.11 1.59 -28.57
N ILE A 489 55.74 0.98 -29.58
CA ILE A 489 56.89 0.05 -29.45
C ILE A 489 58.23 0.77 -29.13
N ASN A 490 58.30 2.09 -29.22
CA ASN A 490 59.52 2.88 -28.94
C ASN A 490 59.60 3.45 -27.51
N LEU A 491 58.80 2.93 -26.58
CA LEU A 491 58.89 3.14 -25.12
C LEU A 491 59.09 1.79 -24.43
#